data_AF-A0A5E5A8X3-F1
#
_entry.id   AF-A0A5E5A8X3-F1
#
_cell.length_a   1.000
_cell.length_b   1.000
_cell.length_c   1.000
_cell.angle_alpha   90.00
_cell.angle_beta   90.00
_cell.angle_gamma   90.00
#
_symmetry.space_group_name_H-M   'P 1'
#
loop_
_entity.id
_entity.type
_entity.pdbx_description
1 polymer ?
#
loop_
_entity_poly.entity_id
_entity_poly.type
_entity_poly.pdbx_seq_one_letter_code
_entity_poly.pdbx_strand_id
1 'polypeptide(L)'
;MHVRAMLNCLATSSGASQCCDASVVPAAVPCPPSMRLTDHTDYSLRTLIYVAVHPDELVHVQSVADAFDIPKNHLVKIVQKLGQLGFLHTVRGRSGGIRLGRAPERIGLGEVVRAMEPDFALVECFHQGDNACVITSACHLRGVLGEALRSYFAVLDRYTLADLVNQPNVLRRLLGDAAAAVVPVSDIKVRRRATSV
;
A
#
# COMPACT_ATOMS: atom_id res chain seq x y z
N MET A 1 16.80 -34.06 -15.70
CA MET A 1 17.30 -33.02 -16.63
C MET A 1 17.39 -31.70 -15.87
N HIS A 2 18.48 -31.55 -15.12
CA HIS A 2 18.84 -30.33 -14.37
C HIS A 2 19.76 -29.48 -15.26
N VAL A 3 19.42 -28.22 -15.52
CA VAL A 3 20.29 -27.22 -16.15
C VAL A 3 20.17 -25.94 -15.32
N ARG A 4 20.96 -25.76 -14.26
CA ARG A 4 22.25 -25.03 -14.24
C ARG A 4 22.16 -23.63 -14.88
N ALA A 5 21.85 -22.63 -14.07
CA ALA A 5 22.14 -21.22 -14.33
C ALA A 5 22.44 -20.48 -13.01
N MET A 6 23.44 -20.98 -12.27
CA MET A 6 24.30 -20.12 -11.45
C MET A 6 25.59 -19.96 -12.23
N LEU A 7 25.89 -18.74 -12.68
CA LEU A 7 27.21 -18.11 -12.85
C LEU A 7 27.11 -16.98 -13.89
N ASN A 8 26.84 -15.77 -13.44
CA ASN A 8 27.59 -14.56 -13.82
C ASN A 8 26.96 -13.34 -13.14
N CYS A 9 27.41 -13.03 -11.92
CA CYS A 9 27.28 -11.69 -11.38
C CYS A 9 28.48 -11.39 -10.48
N LEU A 10 29.65 -11.30 -11.13
CA LEU A 10 30.84 -10.68 -10.57
C LEU A 10 31.16 -9.49 -11.48
N ALA A 11 30.57 -8.33 -11.15
CA ALA A 11 31.01 -7.04 -11.69
C ALA A 11 30.64 -5.92 -10.70
N THR A 12 31.64 -5.57 -9.89
CA THR A 12 32.03 -4.20 -9.51
C THR A 12 31.06 -3.34 -8.69
N SER A 13 31.55 -3.01 -7.49
CA SER A 13 31.20 -1.85 -6.68
C SER A 13 31.10 -0.55 -7.50
N SER A 14 29.89 -0.13 -7.84
CA SER A 14 29.49 1.28 -7.94
C SER A 14 27.96 1.33 -7.93
N GLY A 15 27.39 2.07 -6.99
CA GLY A 15 25.96 2.18 -6.79
C GLY A 15 25.28 2.81 -8.00
N ALA A 16 24.59 1.98 -8.78
CA ALA A 16 23.49 2.39 -9.64
C ALA A 16 22.52 1.21 -9.70
N SER A 17 21.38 1.36 -9.03
CA SER A 17 20.28 0.40 -8.98
C SER A 17 19.84 -0.01 -10.39
N GLN A 18 20.34 -1.15 -10.86
CA GLN A 18 19.75 -1.89 -11.97
C GLN A 18 18.46 -2.56 -11.48
N CYS A 19 17.34 -1.85 -11.56
CA CYS A 19 15.99 -2.41 -11.37
C CYS A 19 14.96 -1.87 -12.39
N CYS A 20 15.38 -1.32 -13.52
CA CYS A 20 14.43 -0.89 -14.56
C CYS A 20 14.38 -1.95 -15.68
N ASP A 21 13.43 -2.87 -15.58
CA ASP A 21 13.03 -3.70 -16.72
C ASP A 21 12.41 -2.77 -17.80
N ALA A 22 13.08 -2.68 -18.95
CA ALA A 22 12.87 -1.67 -19.99
C ALA A 22 11.58 -1.88 -20.83
N SER A 23 10.72 -2.83 -20.45
CA SER A 23 9.54 -3.23 -21.23
C SER A 23 8.26 -2.44 -20.92
N VAL A 24 8.21 -1.65 -19.83
CA VAL A 24 6.96 -1.01 -19.37
C VAL A 24 7.05 0.53 -19.28
N VAL A 25 8.23 1.14 -19.37
CA VAL A 25 8.40 2.59 -19.17
C VAL A 25 8.77 3.26 -20.51
N PRO A 26 8.01 4.26 -21.00
CA PRO A 26 8.41 5.04 -22.17
C PRO A 26 9.79 5.67 -21.95
N ALA A 27 10.67 5.51 -22.93
CA ALA A 27 12.13 5.62 -22.86
C ALA A 27 12.73 7.02 -22.59
N ALA A 28 12.11 7.86 -21.77
CA ALA A 28 12.61 9.21 -21.49
C ALA A 28 12.37 9.75 -20.06
N VAL A 29 11.84 8.95 -19.13
CA VAL A 29 11.64 9.43 -17.75
C VAL A 29 12.89 9.13 -16.93
N PRO A 30 13.74 10.12 -16.58
CA PRO A 30 14.79 9.90 -15.59
C PRO A 30 14.14 9.41 -14.30
N CYS A 31 14.72 8.39 -13.66
CA CYS A 31 14.21 7.88 -12.39
C CYS A 31 13.99 9.07 -11.44
N PRO A 32 12.75 9.32 -10.99
CA PRO A 32 12.51 10.44 -10.09
C PRO A 32 13.38 10.26 -8.84
N PRO A 33 13.88 11.34 -8.22
CA PRO A 33 14.51 11.25 -6.91
C PRO A 33 13.53 10.56 -5.95
N SER A 34 14.06 9.75 -5.02
CA SER A 34 13.22 8.90 -4.18
C SER A 34 12.23 9.72 -3.35
N MET A 35 10.94 9.61 -3.71
CA MET A 35 9.85 10.07 -2.88
C MET A 35 9.81 9.22 -1.60
N ARG A 36 9.65 9.87 -0.44
CA ARG A 36 9.55 9.18 0.84
C ARG A 36 8.14 9.30 1.40
N LEU A 37 7.47 8.15 1.52
CA LEU A 37 6.34 7.95 2.42
C LEU A 37 6.87 7.32 3.71
N THR A 38 6.10 7.37 4.80
CA THR A 38 6.40 6.49 5.93
C THR A 38 6.21 5.03 5.52
N ASP A 39 6.99 4.14 6.14
CA ASP A 39 6.80 2.69 5.99
C ASP A 39 5.35 2.29 6.31
N HIS A 40 4.71 2.99 7.24
CA HIS A 40 3.32 2.76 7.59
C HIS A 40 2.37 2.99 6.41
N THR A 41 2.51 4.11 5.70
CA THR A 41 1.70 4.44 4.51
C THR A 41 2.02 3.51 3.33
N ASP A 42 3.30 3.25 3.06
CA ASP A 42 3.72 2.33 1.99
C ASP A 42 3.17 0.91 2.20
N TYR A 43 3.34 0.36 3.40
CA TYR A 43 2.83 -0.97 3.74
C TYR A 43 1.29 -1.03 3.73
N SER A 44 0.61 0.07 4.03
CA SER A 44 -0.84 0.16 3.92
C SER A 44 -1.31 0.00 2.48
N LEU A 45 -0.69 0.71 1.54
CA LEU A 45 -1.01 0.61 0.12
C LEU A 45 -0.69 -0.80 -0.41
N ARG A 46 0.48 -1.35 -0.09
CA ARG A 46 0.87 -2.73 -0.47
C ARG A 46 -0.11 -3.78 0.06
N THR A 47 -0.55 -3.63 1.31
CA THR A 47 -1.57 -4.51 1.91
C THR A 47 -2.87 -4.44 1.14
N LEU A 48 -3.35 -3.25 0.79
CA LEU A 48 -4.57 -3.08 0.01
C LEU A 48 -4.46 -3.69 -1.39
N ILE A 49 -3.32 -3.49 -2.08
CA ILE A 49 -3.04 -4.12 -3.38
C ILE A 49 -3.12 -5.64 -3.28
N TYR A 50 -2.45 -6.23 -2.28
CA TYR A 50 -2.45 -7.67 -2.09
C TYR A 50 -3.86 -8.21 -1.85
N VAL A 51 -4.64 -7.56 -1.00
CA VAL A 51 -6.02 -7.99 -0.74
C VAL A 51 -6.91 -7.80 -1.98
N ALA A 52 -6.70 -6.73 -2.75
CA ALA A 52 -7.49 -6.43 -3.93
C ALA A 52 -7.28 -7.43 -5.08
N VAL A 53 -6.09 -8.04 -5.21
CA VAL A 53 -5.85 -9.09 -6.20
C VAL A 53 -6.41 -10.47 -5.79
N HIS A 54 -6.95 -10.58 -4.56
CA HIS A 54 -7.60 -11.78 -4.01
C HIS A 54 -9.08 -11.51 -3.60
N PRO A 55 -9.96 -11.07 -4.53
CA PRO A 55 -11.28 -10.54 -4.18
C PRO A 55 -12.26 -11.56 -3.56
N ASP A 56 -12.12 -12.84 -3.93
CA ASP A 56 -13.04 -13.92 -3.53
C ASP A 56 -12.53 -14.75 -2.34
N GLU A 57 -11.52 -14.23 -1.63
CA GLU A 57 -10.74 -14.98 -0.64
C GLU A 57 -10.53 -14.16 0.63
N LEU A 58 -10.39 -14.85 1.77
CA LEU A 58 -9.83 -14.23 2.96
C LEU A 58 -8.31 -14.35 2.94
N VAL A 59 -7.64 -13.21 2.99
CA VAL A 59 -6.17 -13.15 3.04
C VAL A 59 -5.70 -13.23 4.48
N HIS A 60 -4.73 -14.10 4.77
CA HIS A 60 -4.07 -14.08 6.08
C HIS A 60 -3.05 -12.94 6.15
N VAL A 61 -2.97 -12.26 7.30
CA VAL A 61 -1.95 -11.22 7.55
C VAL A 61 -0.53 -11.77 7.35
N GLN A 62 -0.32 -13.05 7.64
CA GLN A 62 0.97 -13.70 7.40
C GLN A 62 1.35 -13.72 5.91
N SER A 63 0.41 -14.00 5.02
CA SER A 63 0.65 -14.04 3.58
C SER A 63 1.14 -12.70 3.03
N VAL A 64 0.55 -11.60 3.50
CA VAL A 64 0.97 -10.25 3.13
C VAL A 64 2.35 -9.92 3.72
N ALA A 65 2.61 -10.32 4.97
CA ALA A 65 3.90 -10.12 5.61
C ALA A 65 5.02 -10.84 4.84
N ASP A 66 4.78 -12.09 4.45
CA ASP A 66 5.76 -12.89 3.71
C ASP A 66 5.99 -12.35 2.30
N ALA A 67 4.91 -11.94 1.60
CA ALA A 67 4.99 -11.43 0.22
C ALA A 67 5.79 -10.12 0.09
N PHE A 68 5.82 -9.30 1.14
CA PHE A 68 6.52 -8.00 1.12
C PHE A 68 7.68 -7.91 2.11
N ASP A 69 8.06 -9.02 2.76
CA ASP A 69 9.08 -9.07 3.82
C ASP A 69 8.84 -8.02 4.94
N ILE A 70 7.59 -7.91 5.39
CA ILE A 70 7.17 -6.94 6.42
C ILE A 70 7.08 -7.65 7.78
N PRO A 71 7.68 -7.10 8.85
CA PRO A 71 7.49 -7.63 10.20
C PRO A 71 6.01 -7.72 10.58
N LYS A 72 5.53 -8.94 10.86
CA LYS A 72 4.12 -9.23 11.15
C LYS A 72 3.50 -8.29 12.20
N ASN A 73 4.23 -7.99 13.27
CA ASN A 73 3.75 -7.11 14.34
C ASN A 73 3.47 -5.69 13.84
N HIS A 74 4.24 -5.20 12.88
CA HIS A 74 4.00 -3.91 12.24
C HIS A 74 2.75 -4.00 11.36
N LEU A 75 2.64 -5.06 10.55
CA LEU A 75 1.51 -5.27 9.66
C LEU A 75 0.17 -5.42 10.40
N VAL A 76 0.16 -6.06 11.57
CA VAL A 76 -1.04 -6.13 12.42
C VAL A 76 -1.56 -4.75 12.81
N LYS A 77 -0.67 -3.80 13.15
CA LYS A 77 -1.06 -2.42 13.48
C LYS A 77 -1.67 -1.71 12.27
N ILE A 78 -1.06 -1.88 11.09
CA ILE A 78 -1.55 -1.35 9.82
C ILE A 78 -2.94 -1.89 9.50
N VAL A 79 -3.13 -3.20 9.56
CA VAL A 79 -4.42 -3.86 9.32
C VAL A 79 -5.49 -3.39 10.31
N GLN A 80 -5.14 -3.23 11.58
CA GLN A 80 -6.07 -2.68 12.58
C GLN A 80 -6.53 -1.27 12.21
N LYS A 81 -5.59 -0.38 11.84
CA LYS A 81 -5.90 0.99 11.44
C LYS A 81 -6.75 1.04 10.16
N LEU A 82 -6.37 0.29 9.13
CA LEU A 82 -7.15 0.16 7.89
C LEU A 82 -8.56 -0.38 8.15
N GLY A 83 -8.70 -1.30 9.11
CA GLY A 83 -10.00 -1.82 9.55
C GLY A 83 -10.86 -0.77 10.25
N GLN A 84 -10.27 0.03 11.15
CA GLN A 84 -10.96 1.15 11.81
C GLN A 84 -11.45 2.21 10.81
N LEU A 85 -10.67 2.45 9.77
CA LEU A 85 -10.98 3.38 8.69
C LEU A 85 -11.95 2.80 7.65
N GLY A 86 -12.33 1.52 7.76
CA GLY A 86 -13.28 0.86 6.87
C GLY A 86 -12.70 0.44 5.51
N PHE A 87 -11.39 0.56 5.29
CA PHE A 87 -10.74 0.07 4.08
C PHE A 87 -10.67 -1.46 4.03
N LEU A 88 -10.59 -2.11 5.20
CA LEU A 88 -10.55 -3.55 5.35
C LEU A 88 -11.66 -4.05 6.30
N HIS A 89 -12.12 -5.26 6.06
CA HIS A 89 -12.86 -6.06 7.04
C HIS A 89 -11.99 -7.19 7.56
N THR A 90 -11.96 -7.36 8.89
CA THR A 90 -11.23 -8.44 9.55
C THR A 90 -12.21 -9.51 10.01
N VAL A 91 -11.94 -10.76 9.66
CA VAL A 91 -12.67 -11.93 10.13
C VAL A 91 -11.79 -12.65 11.14
N ARG A 92 -12.29 -12.86 12.36
CA ARG A 92 -11.56 -13.57 13.42
C ARG A 92 -11.77 -15.09 13.31
N GLY A 93 -10.83 -15.86 13.85
CA GLY A 93 -10.90 -17.33 13.93
C GLY A 93 -9.74 -18.02 13.21
N ARG A 94 -9.69 -19.36 13.30
CA ARG A 94 -8.65 -20.19 12.67
C ARG A 94 -8.62 -20.03 11.14
N SER A 95 -9.79 -19.90 10.52
CA SER A 95 -9.99 -19.61 9.10
C SER A 95 -10.31 -18.13 8.84
N GLY A 96 -9.95 -17.26 9.79
CA GLY A 96 -10.13 -15.82 9.66
C GLY A 96 -9.07 -15.20 8.76
N GLY A 97 -9.25 -13.92 8.43
CA GLY A 97 -8.35 -13.19 7.54
C GLY A 97 -8.86 -11.77 7.32
N ILE A 98 -8.41 -11.16 6.24
CA ILE A 98 -8.80 -9.82 5.82
C ILE A 98 -9.34 -9.84 4.39
N ARG A 99 -10.29 -8.94 4.13
CA ARG A 99 -10.82 -8.65 2.79
C ARG A 99 -11.09 -7.16 2.67
N LEU A 100 -11.30 -6.66 1.45
CA LEU A 100 -11.64 -5.26 1.26
C LEU A 100 -12.97 -4.90 1.96
N GLY A 101 -13.00 -3.71 2.55
CA GLY A 101 -14.19 -3.13 3.18
C GLY A 101 -15.22 -2.61 2.19
N ARG A 102 -14.76 -2.25 0.99
CA ARG A 102 -15.56 -1.76 -0.13
C ARG A 102 -14.88 -2.11 -1.46
N ALA A 103 -15.61 -1.99 -2.57
CA ALA A 103 -15.09 -2.28 -3.90
C ALA A 103 -13.82 -1.43 -4.21
N PRO A 104 -12.81 -1.97 -4.92
CA PRO A 104 -11.55 -1.28 -5.16
C PRO A 104 -11.71 0.04 -5.93
N GLU A 105 -12.74 0.18 -6.76
CA GLU A 105 -13.09 1.41 -7.48
C GLU A 105 -13.58 2.53 -6.53
N ARG A 106 -13.94 2.18 -5.29
CA ARG A 106 -14.39 3.12 -4.25
C ARG A 106 -13.32 3.44 -3.23
N ILE A 107 -12.10 2.93 -3.41
CA ILE A 107 -10.96 3.20 -2.51
C ILE A 107 -10.01 4.16 -3.25
N GLY A 108 -10.10 5.45 -2.94
CA GLY A 108 -9.23 6.47 -3.55
C GLY A 108 -7.83 6.44 -2.97
N LEU A 109 -6.81 6.60 -3.80
CA LEU A 109 -5.40 6.60 -3.35
C LEU A 109 -5.09 7.78 -2.46
N GLY A 110 -5.53 8.98 -2.84
CA GLY A 110 -5.37 10.17 -2.01
C GLY A 110 -6.08 10.04 -0.65
N GLU A 111 -7.19 9.31 -0.57
CA GLU A 111 -7.90 9.06 0.69
C GLU A 111 -7.05 8.19 1.63
N VAL A 112 -6.52 7.07 1.12
CA VAL A 112 -5.66 6.16 1.91
C VAL A 112 -4.41 6.89 2.39
N VAL A 113 -3.75 7.61 1.49
CA VAL A 113 -2.49 8.32 1.78
C VAL A 113 -2.71 9.40 2.85
N ARG A 114 -3.79 10.18 2.77
CA ARG A 114 -4.16 11.15 3.83
C ARG A 114 -4.49 10.51 5.17
N ALA A 115 -5.10 9.33 5.17
CA ALA A 115 -5.54 8.69 6.41
C ALA A 115 -4.45 7.91 7.14
N MET A 116 -3.42 7.45 6.40
CA MET A 116 -2.34 6.61 6.94
C MET A 116 -1.07 7.39 7.25
N GLU A 117 -0.88 8.57 6.66
CA GLU A 117 0.28 9.40 6.92
C GLU A 117 -0.05 10.48 7.97
N PRO A 118 0.64 10.48 9.13
CA PRO A 118 0.27 11.25 10.31
C PRO A 118 0.75 12.71 10.25
N ASP A 119 0.46 13.46 9.17
CA ASP A 119 0.28 14.93 9.15
C ASP A 119 0.85 15.66 7.93
N PHE A 120 1.57 14.98 7.02
CA PHE A 120 2.21 15.62 5.82
C PHE A 120 2.87 16.97 6.11
N ALA A 121 3.33 17.17 7.35
CA ALA A 121 3.77 18.44 7.85
C ALA A 121 5.22 18.66 7.40
N LEU A 122 5.34 18.89 6.08
CA LEU A 122 6.59 19.07 5.36
C LEU A 122 7.44 20.19 5.97
N VAL A 123 6.75 21.17 6.59
CA VAL A 123 7.35 22.29 7.30
C VAL A 123 6.58 22.56 8.60
N GLU A 124 7.30 23.06 9.60
CA GLU A 124 6.75 23.45 10.91
C GLU A 124 5.48 24.30 10.77
N CYS A 125 5.46 25.27 9.85
CA CYS A 125 4.35 26.17 9.62
C CYS A 125 3.08 25.53 9.00
N PHE A 126 3.07 24.21 8.77
CA PHE A 126 1.86 23.44 8.42
C PHE A 126 1.19 22.82 9.64
N HIS A 127 1.88 22.72 10.79
CA HIS A 127 1.27 22.21 12.02
C HIS A 127 0.26 23.19 12.59
N GLN A 128 -0.89 22.69 13.05
CA GLN A 128 -1.88 23.47 13.78
C GLN A 128 -1.54 23.43 15.27
N GLY A 129 -0.82 24.44 15.77
CA GLY A 129 -0.61 24.64 17.21
C GLY A 129 0.78 25.13 17.58
N ASP A 130 1.83 24.57 16.97
CA ASP A 130 3.22 24.74 17.42
C ASP A 130 4.12 25.38 16.35
N ASN A 131 3.71 26.53 15.80
CA ASN A 131 4.51 27.26 14.81
C ASN A 131 5.26 28.46 15.44
N ALA A 132 6.56 28.31 15.63
CA ALA A 132 7.48 29.34 16.12
C ALA A 132 8.19 30.12 14.99
N CYS A 133 7.85 29.87 13.71
CA CYS A 133 8.49 30.53 12.58
C CYS A 133 8.13 32.03 12.52
N VAL A 134 9.10 32.90 12.86
CA VAL A 134 8.93 34.35 12.97
C VAL A 134 8.53 35.06 11.68
N ILE A 135 8.79 34.45 10.51
CA ILE A 135 8.46 35.03 9.20
C ILE A 135 7.14 34.51 8.62
N THR A 136 6.36 33.69 9.35
CA THR A 136 5.17 33.00 8.83
C THR A 136 4.20 33.94 8.10
N SER A 137 4.00 35.17 8.58
CA SER A 137 3.08 36.16 8.00
C SER A 137 3.52 36.69 6.63
N ALA A 138 4.81 36.62 6.29
CA ALA A 138 5.38 37.10 5.03
C ALA A 138 6.11 36.00 4.22
N CYS A 139 6.02 34.74 4.68
CA CYS A 139 6.76 33.61 4.11
C CYS A 139 6.11 33.10 2.83
N HIS A 140 6.66 33.50 1.68
CA HIS A 140 6.20 33.02 0.36
C HIS A 140 6.46 31.51 0.16
N LEU A 141 7.51 30.96 0.79
CA LEU A 141 7.84 29.53 0.74
C LEU A 141 6.67 28.66 1.22
N ARG A 142 5.97 29.07 2.28
CA ARG A 142 4.78 28.36 2.78
C ARG A 142 3.71 28.20 1.71
N GLY A 143 3.48 29.25 0.91
CA GLY A 143 2.54 29.23 -0.21
C GLY A 143 2.96 28.25 -1.30
N VAL A 144 4.23 28.31 -1.73
CA VAL A 144 4.80 27.42 -2.76
C VAL A 144 4.74 25.96 -2.33
N LEU A 145 5.14 25.63 -1.09
CA LEU A 145 5.07 24.27 -0.57
C LEU A 145 3.62 23.79 -0.43
N GLY A 146 2.70 24.68 -0.07
CA GLY A 146 1.28 24.34 0.01
C GLY A 146 0.69 24.01 -1.36
N GLU A 147 1.10 24.73 -2.41
CA GLU A 147 0.72 24.44 -3.79
C GLU A 147 1.29 23.11 -4.28
N ALA A 148 2.57 22.83 -3.98
CA ALA A 148 3.20 21.55 -4.29
C ALA A 148 2.46 20.38 -3.62
N LEU A 149 2.13 20.51 -2.33
CA LEU A 149 1.41 19.48 -1.58
C LEU A 149 -0.03 19.27 -2.11
N ARG A 150 -0.74 20.35 -2.44
CA ARG A 150 -2.07 20.24 -3.09
C ARG A 150 -1.98 19.54 -4.44
N SER A 151 -0.96 19.85 -5.23
CA SER A 151 -0.75 19.22 -6.55
C SER A 151 -0.43 17.74 -6.42
N TYR A 152 0.40 17.36 -5.45
CA TYR A 152 0.68 15.97 -5.11
C TYR A 152 -0.60 15.18 -4.82
N PHE A 153 -1.46 15.72 -3.95
CA PHE A 153 -2.73 15.09 -3.62
C PHE A 153 -3.73 15.07 -4.78
N ALA A 154 -3.78 16.15 -5.57
CA ALA A 154 -4.65 16.22 -6.75
C ALA A 154 -4.30 15.12 -7.77
N VAL A 155 -3.03 14.72 -7.88
CA VAL A 155 -2.64 13.56 -8.70
C VAL A 155 -3.18 12.27 -8.08
N LEU A 156 -2.96 12.04 -6.78
CA LEU A 156 -3.39 10.81 -6.10
C LEU A 156 -4.92 10.64 -6.06
N ASP A 157 -5.67 11.73 -6.01
CA ASP A 157 -7.14 11.72 -6.02
C ASP A 157 -7.74 11.24 -7.35
N ARG A 158 -6.95 11.21 -8.43
CA ARG A 158 -7.41 10.68 -9.73
C ARG A 158 -7.36 9.16 -9.81
N TYR A 159 -6.72 8.50 -8.86
CA TYR A 159 -6.51 7.05 -8.88
C TYR A 159 -7.26 6.37 -7.74
N THR A 160 -7.69 5.16 -8.03
CA THR A 160 -8.33 4.25 -7.10
C THR A 160 -7.48 3.00 -6.93
N LEU A 161 -7.83 2.16 -5.96
CA LEU A 161 -7.16 0.88 -5.80
C LEU A 161 -7.32 -0.01 -7.04
N ALA A 162 -8.46 0.09 -7.76
CA ALA A 162 -8.70 -0.66 -8.99
C ALA A 162 -7.66 -0.34 -10.08
N ASP A 163 -7.23 0.93 -10.18
CA ASP A 163 -6.20 1.35 -11.15
C ASP A 163 -4.85 0.69 -10.88
N LEU A 164 -4.54 0.40 -9.60
CA LEU A 164 -3.30 -0.27 -9.21
C LEU A 164 -3.30 -1.78 -9.47
N VAL A 165 -4.49 -2.38 -9.59
CA VAL A 165 -4.66 -3.83 -9.77
C VAL A 165 -5.23 -4.19 -11.14
N ASN A 166 -4.99 -3.35 -12.15
CA ASN A 166 -5.49 -3.53 -13.52
C ASN A 166 -4.92 -4.78 -14.26
N GLN A 167 -3.91 -5.44 -13.69
CA GLN A 167 -3.35 -6.71 -14.16
C GLN A 167 -3.25 -7.73 -13.02
N PRO A 168 -4.39 -8.19 -12.45
CA PRO A 168 -4.39 -8.95 -11.20
C PRO A 168 -3.64 -10.27 -11.33
N ASN A 169 -3.72 -10.97 -12.47
CA ASN A 169 -3.02 -12.23 -12.71
C ASN A 169 -1.49 -12.09 -12.71
N VAL A 170 -0.96 -10.97 -13.21
CA VAL A 170 0.48 -10.70 -13.22
C VAL A 170 0.95 -10.43 -11.79
N LEU A 171 0.23 -9.57 -11.08
CA LEU A 171 0.52 -9.22 -9.69
C LEU A 171 0.50 -10.47 -8.79
N ARG A 172 -0.53 -11.30 -8.90
CA ARG A 172 -0.65 -12.59 -8.20
C ARG A 172 0.56 -13.50 -8.40
N ARG A 173 1.02 -13.64 -9.65
CA ARG A 173 2.23 -14.42 -9.95
C ARG A 173 3.48 -13.83 -9.28
N LEU A 174 3.63 -12.50 -9.31
CA LEU A 174 4.79 -11.81 -8.72
C LEU A 174 4.78 -11.86 -7.19
N LEU A 175 3.60 -11.84 -6.58
CA LEU A 175 3.39 -11.90 -5.12
C LEU A 175 3.50 -13.32 -4.55
N GLY A 176 3.73 -14.32 -5.40
CA GLY A 176 4.08 -15.67 -4.95
C GLY A 176 2.88 -16.57 -4.62
N ASP A 177 1.75 -16.42 -5.30
CA ASP A 177 0.50 -17.21 -5.15
C ASP A 177 0.68 -18.76 -5.23
N ALA A 178 1.88 -19.29 -5.44
CA ALA A 178 2.16 -20.71 -5.39
C ALA A 178 2.22 -21.31 -3.96
N ALA A 179 2.18 -20.51 -2.88
CA ALA A 179 2.48 -21.04 -1.53
C ALA A 179 1.58 -20.60 -0.34
N ALA A 180 0.59 -19.72 -0.49
CA ALA A 180 -0.19 -19.26 0.66
C ALA A 180 -1.58 -19.93 0.76
N ALA A 181 -1.93 -20.40 1.97
CA ALA A 181 -3.23 -20.95 2.31
C ALA A 181 -4.36 -19.92 2.10
N VAL A 182 -4.88 -19.90 0.89
CA VAL A 182 -6.07 -19.18 0.47
C VAL A 182 -7.29 -19.91 1.02
N VAL A 183 -8.17 -19.20 1.74
CA VAL A 183 -9.48 -19.74 2.12
C VAL A 183 -10.55 -19.08 1.24
N PRO A 184 -11.24 -19.84 0.37
CA PRO A 184 -12.29 -19.30 -0.49
C PRO A 184 -13.48 -18.83 0.37
N VAL A 185 -14.05 -17.67 0.00
CA VAL A 185 -15.18 -17.06 0.71
C VAL A 185 -16.43 -17.97 0.74
N SER A 186 -16.55 -18.92 -0.20
CA SER A 186 -17.64 -19.90 -0.27
C SER A 186 -17.77 -20.80 0.96
N ASP A 187 -16.70 -20.97 1.75
CA ASP A 187 -16.67 -21.88 2.90
C ASP A 187 -17.08 -21.22 4.22
N ILE A 188 -17.33 -19.91 4.21
CA ILE A 188 -17.80 -19.16 5.38
C ILE A 188 -19.32 -19.33 5.49
N LYS A 189 -19.76 -20.45 6.07
CA LYS A 189 -21.16 -20.63 6.53
C LYS A 189 -21.53 -19.49 7.49
N VAL A 190 -22.26 -18.50 6.99
CA VAL A 190 -22.85 -17.40 7.78
C VAL A 190 -23.80 -18.01 8.82
N ARG A 191 -23.31 -18.24 10.04
CA ARG A 191 -24.16 -18.59 11.18
C ARG A 191 -24.99 -17.36 11.55
N ARG A 192 -26.20 -17.26 11.00
CA ARG A 192 -27.24 -16.36 11.50
C ARG A 192 -27.48 -16.68 12.97
N ARG A 193 -27.14 -15.76 13.86
CA ARG A 193 -27.56 -15.82 15.26
C ARG A 193 -29.07 -15.56 15.27
N ALA A 194 -29.84 -16.58 15.62
CA ALA A 194 -31.26 -16.41 15.91
C ALA A 194 -31.38 -15.48 17.12
N THR A 195 -32.01 -14.32 16.93
CA THR A 195 -32.53 -13.50 18.01
C THR A 195 -33.81 -14.19 18.46
N SER A 196 -33.80 -14.82 19.63
CA SER A 196 -35.01 -15.24 20.32
C SER A 196 -35.23 -14.33 21.52
N VAL A 197 -36.35 -13.62 21.43
CA VAL A 197 -37.22 -12.99 22.45
C VAL A 197 -36.92 -13.36 23.90
#